data_AF-S4XSD1-F1
#
_entry.id   AF-S4XSD1-F1
#
_cell.length_a   1.000
_cell.length_b   1.000
_cell.length_c   1.000
_cell.angle_alpha   90.00
_cell.angle_beta   90.00
_cell.angle_gamma   90.00
#
_symmetry.space_group_name_H-M   'P 1'
#
loop_
_entity.id
_entity.type
_entity.pdbx_description
1 polymer ?
#
loop_
_entity_poly.entity_id
_entity_poly.type
_entity_poly.pdbx_seq_one_letter_code
_entity_poly.pdbx_strand_id
1 'polypeptide(L)'
;MTEGAHGTAHVALRRGGAVVTIDLATKQAHRRPVCPAPRGVAYDAAADLLHVACAGGELVTLSSDLAAPPVRELRLDRDLRDVVVEGEALLVSRFRSPELLVVTKDSTVAERVKPPVYVQNRLGLTFEPAVAWRVAEAVVCASCHPEGQDDGRSWSFNPTGLRRTQSLAGGVLDTAPLHWDGDLKTFRAFLREVFVKRMGESHPSPEGVAAFASWLDAIKPVPLSKPADQGAVRRGEALFNDATVGCASCHSGETLTNDQTVDVGTGKAFQVPSLRGLAARAPYMHDGCAATLRDRFGPCGGGDKHGVTSTLTPAQIDDLVAYLETL
;
A
#
# COMPACT_ATOMS: atom_id res chain seq x y z
N MET A 1 1.89 -14.50 -5.69
CA MET A 1 2.55 -14.89 -6.95
C MET A 1 4.02 -14.54 -6.82
N THR A 2 4.89 -15.20 -7.56
CA THR A 2 6.33 -14.90 -7.59
C THR A 2 6.84 -15.15 -9.01
N GLU A 3 7.83 -14.37 -9.44
CA GLU A 3 8.51 -14.58 -10.73
C GLU A 3 9.53 -15.72 -10.55
N GLY A 4 9.56 -16.63 -11.53
CA GLY A 4 10.51 -17.74 -11.63
C GLY A 4 11.58 -17.46 -12.69
N ALA A 5 12.44 -18.44 -12.95
CA ALA A 5 13.43 -18.31 -14.01
C ALA A 5 12.78 -18.20 -15.41
N HIS A 6 13.52 -17.61 -16.35
CA HIS A 6 13.19 -17.62 -17.78
C HIS A 6 11.81 -17.01 -18.13
N GLY A 7 11.38 -15.96 -17.41
CA GLY A 7 10.11 -15.28 -17.71
C GLY A 7 8.89 -16.13 -17.34
N THR A 8 8.99 -16.88 -16.25
CA THR A 8 7.86 -17.65 -15.71
C THR A 8 7.24 -16.93 -14.52
N ALA A 9 5.94 -17.09 -14.32
CA ALA A 9 5.23 -16.59 -13.15
C ALA A 9 4.50 -17.73 -12.43
N HIS A 10 4.65 -17.80 -11.12
CA HIS A 10 4.01 -18.81 -10.27
C HIS A 10 2.88 -18.18 -9.44
N VAL A 11 1.68 -18.78 -9.52
CA VAL A 11 0.47 -18.26 -8.86
C VAL A 11 -0.16 -19.34 -7.97
N ALA A 12 -0.25 -19.08 -6.66
CA ALA A 12 -0.99 -19.93 -5.74
C ALA A 12 -2.51 -19.76 -5.91
N LEU A 13 -3.21 -20.87 -6.19
CA LEU A 13 -4.66 -20.90 -6.30
C LEU A 13 -5.29 -21.15 -4.93
N ARG A 14 -5.56 -20.08 -4.18
CA ARG A 14 -6.00 -20.12 -2.77
C ARG A 14 -7.19 -21.04 -2.45
N ARG A 15 -8.07 -21.27 -3.43
CA ARG A 15 -9.23 -22.17 -3.35
C ARG A 15 -9.19 -23.32 -4.36
N GLY A 16 -8.15 -23.35 -5.19
CA GLY A 16 -7.96 -24.34 -6.24
C GLY A 16 -7.00 -25.46 -5.87
N GLY A 17 -6.38 -25.41 -4.68
CA GLY A 17 -5.53 -26.47 -4.16
C GLY A 17 -4.23 -26.74 -4.96
N ALA A 18 -3.77 -25.75 -5.72
CA ALA A 18 -2.70 -25.90 -6.70
C ALA A 18 -1.88 -24.61 -6.84
N VAL A 19 -0.72 -24.73 -7.45
CA VAL A 19 0.04 -23.62 -8.03
C VAL A 19 -0.04 -23.71 -9.55
N VAL A 20 -0.15 -22.57 -10.23
CA VAL A 20 -0.02 -22.47 -11.69
C VAL A 20 1.30 -21.82 -12.02
N THR A 21 2.10 -22.46 -12.85
CA THR A 21 3.26 -21.86 -13.51
C THR A 21 2.82 -21.37 -14.88
N ILE A 22 3.07 -20.10 -15.20
CA ILE A 22 2.70 -19.44 -16.45
C ILE A 22 3.99 -19.03 -17.16
N ASP A 23 4.19 -19.47 -18.39
CA ASP A 23 5.22 -18.92 -19.26
C ASP A 23 4.71 -17.60 -19.84
N LEU A 24 5.38 -16.49 -19.56
CA LEU A 24 4.88 -15.15 -19.90
C LEU A 24 4.99 -14.84 -21.40
N ALA A 25 5.87 -15.52 -22.13
CA ALA A 25 6.05 -15.32 -23.56
C ALA A 25 4.97 -16.05 -24.37
N THR A 26 4.75 -17.32 -24.05
CA THR A 26 3.82 -18.21 -24.75
C THR A 26 2.41 -18.19 -24.17
N LYS A 27 2.25 -17.65 -22.94
CA LYS A 27 1.02 -17.67 -22.15
C LYS A 27 0.54 -19.08 -21.78
N GLN A 28 1.39 -20.09 -21.93
CA GLN A 28 1.08 -21.45 -21.52
C GLN A 28 1.06 -21.54 -19.99
N ALA A 29 0.08 -22.27 -19.46
CA ALA A 29 -0.12 -22.43 -18.03
C ALA A 29 -0.10 -23.92 -17.64
N HIS A 30 0.71 -24.25 -16.64
CA HIS A 30 0.81 -25.60 -16.08
C HIS A 30 0.37 -25.60 -14.62
N ARG A 31 -0.61 -26.43 -14.28
CA ARG A 31 -1.19 -26.50 -12.93
C ARG A 31 -0.65 -27.71 -12.18
N ARG A 32 -0.04 -27.48 -11.01
CA ARG A 32 0.49 -28.52 -10.12
C ARG A 32 -0.30 -28.54 -8.79
N PRO A 33 -0.89 -29.68 -8.39
CA PRO A 33 -1.52 -29.80 -7.08
C PRO A 33 -0.46 -29.67 -5.97
N VAL A 34 -0.82 -29.04 -4.85
CA VAL A 34 0.11 -28.84 -3.72
C VAL A 34 -0.53 -29.17 -2.37
N CYS A 35 -1.64 -28.53 -2.05
CA CYS A 35 -2.34 -28.66 -0.76
C CYS A 35 -3.73 -28.03 -0.92
N PRO A 36 -4.70 -28.27 -0.02
CA PRO A 36 -6.07 -27.75 -0.19
C PRO A 36 -6.18 -26.21 -0.23
N ALA A 37 -5.26 -25.50 0.44
CA ALA A 37 -5.34 -24.05 0.62
C ALA A 37 -3.97 -23.36 0.52
N PRO A 38 -3.33 -23.32 -0.67
CA PRO A 38 -2.04 -22.65 -0.84
C PRO A 38 -2.20 -21.14 -0.62
N ARG A 39 -1.16 -20.49 -0.09
CA ARG A 39 -1.18 -19.06 0.25
C ARG A 39 0.05 -18.36 -0.31
N GLY A 40 1.20 -18.56 0.32
CA GLY A 40 2.46 -17.93 -0.02
C GLY A 40 3.23 -18.74 -1.04
N VAL A 41 3.96 -18.05 -1.92
CA VAL A 41 4.88 -18.67 -2.88
C VAL A 41 6.16 -17.86 -2.94
N ALA A 42 7.30 -18.54 -2.90
CA ALA A 42 8.62 -17.94 -3.09
C ALA A 42 9.48 -18.83 -3.96
N TYR A 43 10.19 -18.23 -4.90
CA TYR A 43 11.11 -18.91 -5.80
C TYR A 43 12.55 -18.67 -5.32
N ASP A 44 13.28 -19.76 -5.13
CA ASP A 44 14.71 -19.77 -4.85
C ASP A 44 15.47 -19.92 -6.17
N ALA A 45 16.05 -18.81 -6.64
CA ALA A 45 16.81 -18.79 -7.89
C ALA A 45 18.15 -19.51 -7.80
N ALA A 46 18.73 -19.66 -6.61
CA ALA A 46 20.01 -20.34 -6.43
C ALA A 46 19.85 -21.86 -6.50
N ALA A 47 18.76 -22.39 -5.96
CA ALA A 47 18.46 -23.81 -5.98
C ALA A 47 17.51 -24.26 -7.11
N ASP A 48 16.90 -23.32 -7.84
CA ASP A 48 15.85 -23.57 -8.84
C ASP A 48 14.63 -24.31 -8.23
N LEU A 49 14.18 -23.81 -7.07
CA LEU A 49 13.11 -24.40 -6.28
C LEU A 49 11.97 -23.41 -6.03
N LEU A 50 10.73 -23.92 -6.02
CA LEU A 50 9.54 -23.16 -5.67
C LEU A 50 8.98 -23.64 -4.34
N HIS A 51 8.92 -22.77 -3.35
CA HIS A 51 8.36 -23.03 -2.03
C HIS A 51 6.92 -22.51 -1.94
N VAL A 52 6.05 -23.29 -1.32
CA VAL A 52 4.61 -23.00 -1.19
C VAL A 52 4.18 -23.18 0.26
N ALA A 53 3.74 -22.10 0.90
CA ALA A 53 3.15 -22.13 2.23
C ALA A 53 1.63 -22.31 2.14
N CYS A 54 1.10 -23.27 2.89
CA CYS A 54 -0.31 -23.61 2.90
C CYS A 54 -0.96 -23.32 4.24
N ALA A 55 -2.19 -22.78 4.22
CA ALA A 55 -2.93 -22.45 5.44
C ALA A 55 -3.16 -23.67 6.35
N GLY A 56 -3.09 -24.88 5.79
CA GLY A 56 -3.22 -26.13 6.53
C GLY A 56 -2.01 -26.45 7.41
N GLY A 57 -0.84 -25.83 7.20
CA GLY A 57 0.42 -26.19 7.86
C GLY A 57 1.43 -26.89 6.94
N GLU A 58 1.09 -27.10 5.66
CA GLU A 58 2.00 -27.71 4.68
C GLU A 58 2.96 -26.65 4.13
N LEU A 59 4.27 -26.95 4.17
CA LEU A 59 5.30 -26.24 3.42
C LEU A 59 5.82 -27.20 2.34
N VAL A 60 5.47 -26.91 1.09
CA VAL A 60 5.74 -27.78 -0.06
C VAL A 60 6.81 -27.14 -0.94
N THR A 61 7.82 -27.91 -1.35
CA THR A 61 8.86 -27.48 -2.30
C THR A 61 8.73 -28.26 -3.60
N LEU A 62 8.73 -27.55 -4.72
CA LEU A 62 8.66 -28.09 -6.08
C LEU A 62 9.96 -27.73 -6.83
N SER A 63 10.41 -28.58 -7.74
CA SER A 63 11.47 -28.24 -8.69
C SER A 63 10.93 -27.47 -9.90
N SER A 64 11.80 -27.04 -10.79
CA SER A 64 11.45 -26.50 -12.11
C SER A 64 10.82 -27.53 -13.05
N ASP A 65 11.07 -28.83 -12.85
CA ASP A 65 10.38 -29.89 -13.57
C ASP A 65 8.88 -29.88 -13.22
N LEU A 66 8.08 -29.49 -14.21
CA LEU A 66 6.64 -29.34 -14.07
C LEU A 66 5.91 -30.68 -13.88
N ALA A 67 6.52 -31.80 -14.29
CA ALA A 67 5.95 -33.13 -14.17
C ALA A 67 6.41 -33.87 -12.89
N ALA A 68 7.47 -33.39 -12.23
CA ALA A 68 8.00 -34.03 -11.03
C ALA A 68 7.06 -33.85 -9.81
N PRO A 69 7.02 -34.85 -8.90
CA PRO A 69 6.38 -34.68 -7.61
C PRO A 69 7.13 -33.65 -6.75
N PRO A 70 6.52 -33.17 -5.64
CA PRO A 70 7.22 -32.32 -4.69
C PRO A 70 8.54 -32.95 -4.21
N VAL A 71 9.60 -32.15 -4.20
CA VAL A 71 10.93 -32.59 -3.72
C VAL A 71 11.02 -32.58 -2.20
N ARG A 72 10.11 -31.86 -1.52
CA ARG A 72 10.01 -31.81 -0.06
C ARG A 72 8.59 -31.43 0.36
N GLU A 73 8.11 -32.09 1.40
CA GLU A 73 6.88 -31.73 2.10
C GLU A 73 7.16 -31.71 3.61
N LEU A 74 6.93 -30.56 4.25
CA LEU A 74 7.11 -30.39 5.68
C LEU A 74 5.79 -29.98 6.33
N ARG A 75 5.49 -30.57 7.49
CA ARG A 75 4.34 -30.22 8.31
C ARG A 75 4.77 -29.29 9.45
N LEU A 76 4.30 -28.05 9.39
CA LEU A 76 4.45 -27.04 10.43
C LEU A 76 3.11 -26.84 11.16
N ASP A 77 3.11 -25.92 12.12
CA ASP A 77 1.87 -25.42 12.70
C ASP A 77 0.94 -24.90 11.61
N ARG A 78 -0.37 -25.06 11.83
CA ARG A 78 -1.39 -24.50 10.93
C ARG A 78 -1.26 -22.98 10.85
N ASP A 79 -2.00 -22.40 9.91
CA ASP A 79 -2.14 -20.95 9.73
C ASP A 79 -0.97 -20.31 8.95
N LEU A 80 -0.23 -21.08 8.14
CA LEU A 80 0.83 -20.52 7.30
C LEU A 80 0.25 -19.59 6.23
N ARG A 81 0.99 -18.50 5.97
CA ARG A 81 0.53 -17.40 5.12
C ARG A 81 1.50 -17.09 4.01
N ASP A 82 2.72 -16.71 4.33
CA ASP A 82 3.77 -16.41 3.37
C ASP A 82 4.99 -17.29 3.59
N VAL A 83 5.82 -17.40 2.56
CA VAL A 83 7.16 -17.98 2.62
C VAL A 83 8.09 -17.01 1.90
N VAL A 84 9.29 -16.81 2.45
CA VAL A 84 10.39 -16.02 1.87
C VAL A 84 11.66 -16.85 1.97
N VAL A 85 12.51 -16.77 0.96
CA VAL A 85 13.82 -17.42 0.94
C VAL A 85 14.83 -16.42 1.51
N GLU A 86 15.57 -16.80 2.55
CA GLU A 86 16.62 -15.97 3.16
C GLU A 86 17.89 -16.82 3.30
N GLY A 87 18.81 -16.68 2.36
CA GLY A 87 19.99 -17.54 2.27
C GLY A 87 19.61 -19.02 2.13
N GLU A 88 20.05 -19.86 3.07
CA GLU A 88 19.68 -21.29 3.12
C GLU A 88 18.41 -21.58 3.94
N ALA A 89 17.78 -20.56 4.53
CA ALA A 89 16.60 -20.67 5.36
C ALA A 89 15.32 -20.24 4.64
N LEU A 90 14.19 -20.70 5.14
CA LEU A 90 12.86 -20.25 4.73
C LEU A 90 12.19 -19.54 5.90
N LEU A 91 11.80 -18.30 5.69
CA LEU A 91 11.00 -17.53 6.63
C LEU A 91 9.52 -17.76 6.32
N VAL A 92 8.80 -18.42 7.22
CA VAL A 92 7.39 -18.79 7.01
C VAL A 92 6.49 -18.06 8.01
N SER A 93 5.58 -17.24 7.51
CA SER A 93 4.70 -16.44 8.38
C SER A 93 3.41 -17.17 8.75
N ARG A 94 2.88 -16.86 9.93
CA ARG A 94 1.58 -17.33 10.40
C ARG A 94 0.61 -16.14 10.48
N PHE A 95 -0.62 -16.29 9.95
CA PHE A 95 -1.52 -15.16 9.72
C PHE A 95 -2.17 -14.63 11.00
N ARG A 96 -2.99 -15.45 11.66
CA ARG A 96 -3.75 -15.13 12.88
C ARG A 96 -2.92 -15.29 14.15
N SER A 97 -1.83 -16.04 14.08
CA SER A 97 -0.78 -16.07 15.09
C SER A 97 0.40 -15.28 14.54
N PRO A 98 0.49 -13.95 14.74
CA PRO A 98 1.52 -13.13 14.10
C PRO A 98 2.91 -13.52 14.60
N GLU A 99 3.50 -14.46 13.88
CA GLU A 99 4.74 -15.14 14.19
C GLU A 99 5.43 -15.51 12.87
N LEU A 100 6.74 -15.42 12.87
CA LEU A 100 7.62 -15.83 11.80
C LEU A 100 8.40 -17.06 12.24
N LEU A 101 8.34 -18.13 11.45
CA LEU A 101 9.10 -19.35 11.67
C LEU A 101 10.35 -19.29 10.80
N VAL A 102 11.53 -19.45 11.39
CA VAL A 102 12.79 -19.64 10.65
C VAL A 102 12.98 -21.13 10.45
N VAL A 103 12.72 -21.61 9.24
CA VAL A 103 12.80 -23.02 8.86
C VAL A 103 14.12 -23.26 8.14
N THR A 104 14.95 -24.12 8.69
CA THR A 104 16.27 -24.44 8.14
C THR A 104 16.19 -25.46 7.00
N LYS A 105 17.31 -25.65 6.29
CA LYS A 105 17.44 -26.64 5.21
C LYS A 105 17.18 -28.08 5.66
N ASP A 106 17.50 -28.43 6.91
CA ASP A 106 17.25 -29.74 7.52
C ASP A 106 15.80 -29.92 8.01
N SER A 107 14.90 -28.99 7.68
CA SER A 107 13.47 -29.08 8.02
C SER A 107 13.12 -28.94 9.49
N THR A 108 13.97 -28.24 10.25
CA THR A 108 13.67 -27.88 11.63
C THR A 108 13.27 -26.41 11.73
N VAL A 109 12.46 -26.07 12.74
CA VAL A 109 12.15 -24.67 13.08
C VAL A 109 13.20 -24.22 14.07
N ALA A 110 14.19 -23.45 13.60
CA ALA A 110 15.29 -22.97 14.42
C ALA A 110 14.87 -21.83 15.35
N GLU A 111 13.98 -20.95 14.88
CA GLU A 111 13.55 -19.77 15.62
C GLU A 111 12.08 -19.44 15.35
N ARG A 112 11.45 -18.80 16.34
CA ARG A 112 10.11 -18.23 16.26
C ARG A 112 10.15 -16.77 16.69
N VAL A 113 9.90 -15.87 15.75
CA VAL A 113 9.96 -14.42 15.97
C VAL A 113 8.55 -13.87 16.02
N LYS A 114 8.24 -13.05 17.02
CA LYS A 114 6.96 -12.31 17.10
C LYS A 114 7.21 -10.82 16.89
N PRO A 115 6.31 -10.09 16.22
CA PRO A 115 6.45 -8.65 16.11
C PRO A 115 6.35 -7.99 17.50
N PRO A 116 6.99 -6.83 17.68
CA PRO A 116 7.03 -6.16 18.98
C PRO A 116 5.64 -5.69 19.42
N VAL A 117 5.42 -5.71 20.73
CA VAL A 117 4.24 -5.13 21.38
C VAL A 117 4.48 -3.63 21.59
N TYR A 118 3.52 -2.80 21.21
CA TYR A 118 3.60 -1.35 21.41
C TYR A 118 2.86 -0.96 22.70
N VAL A 119 3.56 -0.28 23.62
CA VAL A 119 2.99 0.17 24.90
C VAL A 119 2.90 1.70 24.92
N GLN A 120 1.68 2.23 25.07
CA GLN A 120 1.43 3.65 25.21
C GLN A 120 1.34 4.05 26.69
N ASN A 121 2.50 4.37 27.28
CA ASN A 121 2.65 4.63 28.71
C ASN A 121 1.74 5.73 29.28
N ARG A 122 1.36 6.74 28.49
CA ARG A 122 0.49 7.84 28.96
C ARG A 122 -0.96 7.42 29.22
N LEU A 123 -1.47 6.42 28.51
CA LEU A 123 -2.85 5.93 28.65
C LEU A 123 -2.92 4.53 29.26
N GLY A 124 -1.78 3.90 29.56
CA GLY A 124 -1.73 2.52 30.05
C GLY A 124 -2.24 1.49 29.03
N LEU A 125 -2.21 1.83 27.74
CA LEU A 125 -2.70 0.95 26.66
C LEU A 125 -1.57 0.09 26.09
N THR A 126 -1.88 -1.17 25.84
CA THR A 126 -0.99 -2.12 25.17
C THR A 126 -1.61 -2.52 23.84
N PHE A 127 -0.84 -2.40 22.76
CA PHE A 127 -1.22 -2.73 21.40
C PHE A 127 -0.40 -3.93 20.94
N GLU A 128 -1.07 -5.06 20.78
CA GLU A 128 -0.47 -6.29 20.27
C GLU A 128 -0.84 -6.49 18.80
N PRO A 129 0.10 -6.89 17.93
CA PRO A 129 -0.21 -7.33 16.59
C PRO A 129 -1.23 -8.47 16.65
N ALA A 130 -2.35 -8.34 15.93
CA ALA A 130 -3.37 -9.39 15.85
C ALA A 130 -3.22 -10.29 14.61
N VAL A 131 -2.56 -9.78 13.56
CA VAL A 131 -2.33 -10.52 12.31
C VAL A 131 -0.99 -10.15 11.66
N ALA A 132 -0.35 -11.13 11.01
CA ALA A 132 0.77 -10.91 10.10
C ALA A 132 0.29 -11.18 8.67
N TRP A 133 -0.18 -10.13 7.99
CA TRP A 133 -0.83 -10.26 6.68
C TRP A 133 0.16 -10.40 5.51
N ARG A 134 1.42 -10.02 5.73
CA ARG A 134 2.53 -10.11 4.77
C ARG A 134 3.90 -10.26 5.46
N VAL A 135 4.79 -11.04 4.85
CA VAL A 135 6.25 -10.99 5.07
C VAL A 135 6.96 -10.69 3.74
N ALA A 136 8.00 -9.87 3.79
CA ALA A 136 8.81 -9.50 2.63
C ALA A 136 10.26 -9.25 3.06
N GLU A 137 11.21 -9.66 2.22
CA GLU A 137 12.66 -9.44 2.39
C GLU A 137 13.04 -7.96 2.21
N ALA A 138 12.22 -7.19 1.48
CA ALA A 138 12.38 -5.76 1.22
C ALA A 138 11.04 -5.01 1.29
N VAL A 139 11.11 -3.68 1.41
CA VAL A 139 9.93 -2.81 1.27
C VAL A 139 9.51 -2.80 -0.19
N VAL A 140 8.33 -3.36 -0.48
CA VAL A 140 7.73 -3.33 -1.82
C VAL A 140 6.61 -2.28 -1.90
N CYS A 141 6.13 -1.97 -3.10
CA CYS A 141 5.06 -0.98 -3.32
C CYS A 141 3.87 -1.18 -2.38
N ALA A 142 3.36 -2.42 -2.30
CA ALA A 142 2.19 -2.74 -1.50
C ALA A 142 2.43 -2.79 0.02
N SER A 143 3.67 -2.61 0.49
CA SER A 143 3.93 -2.40 1.92
C SER A 143 3.42 -1.03 2.39
N CYS A 144 3.49 -0.02 1.52
CA CYS A 144 2.95 1.32 1.77
C CYS A 144 1.63 1.55 1.02
N HIS A 145 1.48 0.99 -0.18
CA HIS A 145 0.34 1.18 -1.07
C HIS A 145 -0.46 -0.12 -1.31
N PRO A 146 -1.05 -0.72 -0.25
CA PRO A 146 -1.81 -1.96 -0.39
C PRO A 146 -2.94 -1.80 -1.41
N GLU A 147 -2.98 -2.66 -2.43
CA GLU A 147 -3.94 -2.60 -3.54
C GLU A 147 -3.97 -1.23 -4.27
N GLY A 148 -2.85 -0.49 -4.25
CA GLY A 148 -2.74 0.84 -4.85
C GLY A 148 -3.32 1.98 -4.02
N GLN A 149 -3.83 1.69 -2.82
CA GLN A 149 -4.28 2.72 -1.88
C GLN A 149 -3.09 3.21 -1.06
N ASP A 150 -3.32 3.51 0.21
CA ASP A 150 -2.28 3.85 1.16
C ASP A 150 -2.47 3.07 2.47
N ASP A 151 -1.40 2.98 3.25
CA ASP A 151 -1.34 2.22 4.50
C ASP A 151 -1.77 3.04 5.74
N GLY A 152 -2.20 4.29 5.54
CA GLY A 152 -2.56 5.21 6.63
C GLY A 152 -1.38 5.60 7.53
N ARG A 153 -0.12 5.37 7.12
CA ARG A 153 1.05 5.65 7.97
C ARG A 153 1.82 6.88 7.52
N SER A 154 2.52 7.46 8.49
CA SER A 154 3.54 8.48 8.29
C SER A 154 4.93 7.88 8.49
N TRP A 155 5.80 8.12 7.52
CA TRP A 155 7.15 7.58 7.43
C TRP A 155 8.17 8.70 7.57
N SER A 156 9.22 8.49 8.36
CA SER A 156 10.31 9.46 8.48
C SER A 156 11.39 9.13 7.46
N PHE A 157 11.57 10.00 6.46
CA PHE A 157 12.61 9.87 5.46
C PHE A 157 13.74 10.86 5.75
N ASN A 158 14.99 10.40 5.78
CA ASN A 158 16.14 11.29 5.84
C ASN A 158 16.54 11.67 4.39
N PRO A 159 16.60 12.96 4.00
CA PRO A 159 16.41 14.18 4.81
C PRO A 159 15.01 14.82 4.72
N THR A 160 14.06 14.24 3.99
CA THR A 160 12.76 14.84 3.65
C THR A 160 11.83 15.11 4.86
N GLY A 161 12.02 14.37 5.96
CA GLY A 161 11.19 14.41 7.16
C GLY A 161 9.98 13.47 7.10
N LEU A 162 9.00 13.73 7.98
CA LEU A 162 7.80 12.93 8.11
C LEU A 162 6.89 13.10 6.89
N ARG A 163 6.51 12.00 6.23
CA ARG A 163 5.58 11.99 5.10
C ARG A 163 4.55 10.89 5.24
N ARG A 164 3.29 11.27 5.13
CA ARG A 164 2.17 10.35 5.05
C ARG A 164 2.13 9.71 3.67
N THR A 165 1.87 8.41 3.61
CA THR A 165 1.78 7.67 2.34
C THR A 165 0.64 8.21 1.47
N GLN A 166 0.91 8.57 0.22
CA GLN A 166 -0.16 9.01 -0.71
C GLN A 166 -0.92 7.82 -1.29
N SER A 167 -2.21 7.97 -1.61
CA SER A 167 -2.90 6.94 -2.40
C SER A 167 -2.41 7.03 -3.85
N LEU A 168 -2.29 5.88 -4.53
CA LEU A 168 -1.99 5.81 -5.96
C LEU A 168 -3.27 5.69 -6.81
N ALA A 169 -4.43 5.58 -6.16
CA ALA A 169 -5.73 5.46 -6.83
C ALA A 169 -6.21 6.81 -7.37
N GLY A 170 -7.06 6.76 -8.41
CA GLY A 170 -7.76 7.95 -8.90
C GLY A 170 -7.04 8.76 -9.97
N GLY A 171 -6.09 8.14 -10.69
CA GLY A 171 -5.37 8.77 -11.79
C GLY A 171 -4.18 9.61 -11.33
N VAL A 172 -3.38 9.10 -10.39
CA VAL A 172 -2.23 9.82 -9.82
C VAL A 172 -1.21 10.29 -10.87
N LEU A 173 -1.12 9.61 -12.03
CA LEU A 173 -0.21 10.02 -13.10
C LEU A 173 -0.63 11.33 -13.78
N ASP A 174 -1.91 11.69 -13.71
CA ASP A 174 -2.44 12.94 -14.27
C ASP A 174 -2.21 14.15 -13.35
N THR A 175 -1.69 13.94 -12.14
CA THR A 175 -1.50 15.01 -11.13
C THR A 175 -0.03 15.40 -10.96
N ALA A 176 0.77 15.25 -12.01
CA ALA A 176 2.18 15.61 -11.97
C ALA A 176 2.35 17.14 -11.79
N PRO A 177 3.31 17.62 -10.98
CA PRO A 177 4.41 16.86 -10.38
C PRO A 177 4.00 16.00 -9.18
N LEU A 178 4.62 14.83 -9.05
CA LEU A 178 4.31 13.84 -8.02
C LEU A 178 5.08 14.13 -6.72
N HIS A 179 4.74 13.37 -5.65
CA HIS A 179 5.18 13.55 -4.26
C HIS A 179 4.65 14.81 -3.58
N TRP A 180 4.72 14.79 -2.23
CA TRP A 180 4.33 15.94 -1.41
C TRP A 180 5.13 17.19 -1.74
N ASP A 181 6.42 17.04 -2.06
CA ASP A 181 7.28 18.17 -2.37
C ASP A 181 7.10 18.68 -3.81
N GLY A 182 6.35 17.98 -4.67
CA GLY A 182 6.13 18.34 -6.08
C GLY A 182 7.41 18.33 -6.92
N ASP A 183 8.38 17.50 -6.55
CA ASP A 183 9.73 17.45 -7.13
C ASP A 183 9.86 16.44 -8.28
N LEU A 184 8.87 15.57 -8.46
CA LEU A 184 8.90 14.48 -9.44
C LEU A 184 8.01 14.77 -10.65
N LYS A 185 8.58 15.44 -11.65
CA LYS A 185 7.85 15.89 -12.85
C LYS A 185 7.45 14.79 -13.83
N THR A 186 8.01 13.59 -13.71
CA THR A 186 7.75 12.49 -14.64
C THR A 186 7.63 11.18 -13.91
N PHE A 187 6.84 10.26 -14.46
CA PHE A 187 6.72 8.90 -13.92
C PHE A 187 8.07 8.17 -13.86
N ARG A 188 8.94 8.38 -14.85
CA ARG A 188 10.29 7.81 -14.85
C ARG A 188 11.16 8.35 -13.70
N ALA A 189 11.05 9.63 -13.38
CA ALA A 189 11.73 10.22 -12.22
C ALA A 189 11.20 9.63 -10.91
N PHE A 190 9.87 9.43 -10.82
CA PHE A 190 9.23 8.77 -9.68
C PHE A 190 9.74 7.35 -9.46
N LEU A 191 9.79 6.51 -10.50
CA LEU A 191 10.32 5.16 -10.36
C LEU A 191 11.77 5.14 -9.90
N ARG A 192 12.62 6.05 -10.42
CA ARG A 192 14.01 6.12 -9.96
C ARG A 192 14.10 6.52 -8.48
N GLU A 193 13.33 7.50 -8.04
CA GLU A 193 13.37 7.96 -6.66
C GLU A 193 12.81 6.91 -5.70
N VAL A 194 11.66 6.31 -6.03
CA VAL A 194 10.96 5.41 -5.12
C VAL A 194 11.47 3.97 -5.22
N PHE A 195 11.45 3.36 -6.40
CA PHE A 195 11.86 1.95 -6.55
C PHE A 195 13.35 1.77 -6.27
N VAL A 196 14.20 2.65 -6.81
CA VAL A 196 15.65 2.45 -6.71
C VAL A 196 16.20 2.99 -5.40
N LYS A 197 15.94 4.25 -5.05
CA LYS A 197 16.57 4.84 -3.85
C LYS A 197 15.89 4.45 -2.54
N ARG A 198 14.56 4.37 -2.50
CA ARG A 198 13.84 4.08 -1.24
C ARG A 198 13.62 2.59 -1.00
N MET A 199 13.29 1.85 -2.05
CA MET A 199 12.99 0.41 -1.95
C MET A 199 14.20 -0.47 -2.23
N GLY A 200 15.27 0.07 -2.82
CA GLY A 200 16.52 -0.65 -3.05
C GLY A 200 16.45 -1.65 -4.21
N GLU A 201 15.45 -1.55 -5.08
CA GLU A 201 15.27 -2.46 -6.22
C GLU A 201 16.05 -1.99 -7.47
N SER A 202 16.29 -2.93 -8.39
CA SER A 202 16.90 -2.65 -9.70
C SER A 202 15.91 -1.91 -10.63
N HIS A 203 16.45 -1.21 -11.62
CA HIS A 203 15.63 -0.47 -12.58
C HIS A 203 14.71 -1.42 -13.39
N PRO A 204 13.39 -1.19 -13.42
CA PRO A 204 12.50 -1.97 -14.27
C PRO A 204 12.84 -1.77 -15.76
N SER A 205 12.59 -2.81 -16.58
CA SER A 205 12.69 -2.70 -18.04
C SER A 205 11.69 -1.66 -18.59
N PRO A 206 11.90 -1.12 -19.80
CA PRO A 206 10.93 -0.22 -20.43
C PRO A 206 9.52 -0.82 -20.51
N GLU A 207 9.38 -2.12 -20.82
CA GLU A 207 8.09 -2.81 -20.82
C GLU A 207 7.50 -2.88 -19.41
N GLY A 208 8.32 -3.17 -18.40
CA GLY A 208 7.90 -3.17 -17.00
C GLY A 208 7.39 -1.81 -16.53
N VAL A 209 8.05 -0.71 -16.93
CA VAL A 209 7.61 0.66 -16.65
C VAL A 209 6.24 0.94 -17.29
N ALA A 210 6.05 0.55 -18.56
CA ALA A 210 4.78 0.76 -19.26
C ALA A 210 3.63 -0.07 -18.66
N ALA A 211 3.90 -1.33 -18.33
CA ALA A 211 2.93 -2.20 -17.66
C ALA A 211 2.54 -1.65 -16.29
N PHE A 212 3.51 -1.14 -15.53
CA PHE A 212 3.27 -0.54 -14.23
C PHE A 212 2.47 0.77 -14.31
N ALA A 213 2.80 1.65 -15.27
CA ALA A 213 2.01 2.85 -15.53
C ALA A 213 0.55 2.51 -15.86
N SER A 214 0.34 1.58 -16.79
CA SER A 214 -1.01 1.14 -17.18
C SER A 214 -1.78 0.50 -16.03
N TRP A 215 -1.09 -0.19 -15.10
CA TRP A 215 -1.73 -0.73 -13.91
C TRP A 215 -2.15 0.38 -12.95
N LEU A 216 -1.30 1.38 -12.70
CA LEU A 216 -1.61 2.53 -11.83
C LEU A 216 -2.83 3.31 -12.33
N ASP A 217 -2.94 3.55 -13.64
CA ASP A 217 -4.08 4.26 -14.23
C ASP A 217 -5.41 3.49 -14.08
N ALA A 218 -5.34 2.17 -13.93
CA ALA A 218 -6.51 1.33 -13.72
C ALA A 218 -7.00 1.29 -12.25
N ILE A 219 -6.23 1.84 -11.31
CA ILE A 219 -6.56 1.82 -9.87
C ILE A 219 -7.63 2.85 -9.58
N LYS A 220 -8.84 2.37 -9.28
CA LYS A 220 -9.99 3.21 -8.96
C LYS A 220 -9.96 3.65 -7.49
N PRO A 221 -10.47 4.86 -7.18
CA PRO A 221 -10.75 5.25 -5.80
C PRO A 221 -11.71 4.27 -5.12
N VAL A 222 -11.62 4.18 -3.80
CA VAL A 222 -12.56 3.38 -3.01
C VAL A 222 -13.98 3.94 -3.20
N PRO A 223 -14.98 3.11 -3.56
CA PRO A 223 -16.36 3.55 -3.67
C PRO A 223 -16.87 4.08 -2.33
N LEU A 224 -17.41 5.30 -2.34
CA LEU A 224 -17.95 5.94 -1.15
C LEU A 224 -19.44 5.62 -0.96
N SER A 225 -19.86 5.50 0.29
CA SER A 225 -21.28 5.39 0.63
C SER A 225 -21.97 6.73 0.40
N LYS A 226 -23.27 6.70 0.07
CA LYS A 226 -24.05 7.94 -0.04
C LYS A 226 -24.09 8.64 1.33
N PRO A 227 -23.81 9.95 1.39
CA PRO A 227 -23.95 10.73 2.61
C PRO A 227 -25.38 10.67 3.15
N ALA A 228 -25.50 10.55 4.48
CA ALA A 228 -26.78 10.52 5.17
C ALA A 228 -27.55 11.85 5.04
N ASP A 229 -26.84 12.99 5.11
CA ASP A 229 -27.41 14.33 4.95
C ASP A 229 -26.94 14.98 3.64
N GLN A 230 -27.77 14.86 2.61
CA GLN A 230 -27.55 15.51 1.31
C GLN A 230 -27.69 17.05 1.38
N GLY A 231 -28.38 17.58 2.38
CA GLY A 231 -28.48 19.01 2.62
C GLY A 231 -27.16 19.60 3.11
N ALA A 232 -26.49 18.93 4.03
CA ALA A 232 -25.15 19.29 4.51
C ALA A 232 -24.14 19.31 3.36
N VAL A 233 -24.14 18.27 2.52
CA VAL A 233 -23.27 18.19 1.33
C VAL A 233 -23.46 19.41 0.41
N ARG A 234 -24.70 19.79 0.08
CA ARG A 234 -24.97 20.95 -0.79
C ARG A 234 -24.50 22.27 -0.17
N ARG A 235 -24.65 22.44 1.14
CA ARG A 235 -24.16 23.64 1.84
C ARG A 235 -22.63 23.66 1.88
N GLY A 236 -22.00 22.51 2.11
CA GLY A 236 -20.55 22.34 2.07
C GLY A 236 -19.95 22.62 0.69
N GLU A 237 -20.60 22.13 -0.37
CA GLU A 237 -20.21 22.38 -1.76
C GLU A 237 -20.26 23.88 -2.09
N ALA A 238 -21.31 24.58 -1.62
CA ALA A 238 -21.41 26.02 -1.80
C ALA A 238 -20.26 26.76 -1.09
N LEU A 239 -19.91 26.37 0.15
CA LEU A 239 -18.77 26.94 0.87
C LEU A 239 -17.43 26.64 0.20
N PHE A 240 -17.25 25.42 -0.32
CA PHE A 240 -16.03 25.02 -1.02
C PHE A 240 -15.76 25.87 -2.27
N ASN A 241 -16.83 26.20 -3.00
CA ASN A 241 -16.78 27.00 -4.23
C ASN A 241 -16.88 28.52 -3.96
N ASP A 242 -17.09 28.94 -2.72
CA ASP A 242 -17.11 30.36 -2.35
C ASP A 242 -15.69 30.95 -2.47
N ALA A 243 -15.55 32.03 -3.25
CA ALA A 243 -14.26 32.68 -3.49
C ALA A 243 -13.65 33.31 -2.22
N THR A 244 -14.47 33.64 -1.21
CA THR A 244 -14.02 34.16 0.08
C THR A 244 -13.42 33.07 0.96
N VAL A 245 -13.94 31.84 0.89
CA VAL A 245 -13.37 30.66 1.56
C VAL A 245 -12.15 30.16 0.79
N GLY A 246 -12.26 30.11 -0.55
CA GLY A 246 -11.12 29.96 -1.46
C GLY A 246 -10.63 28.54 -1.71
N CYS A 247 -11.35 27.48 -1.30
CA CYS A 247 -10.89 26.09 -1.50
C CYS A 247 -10.69 25.74 -2.99
N ALA A 248 -11.66 26.13 -3.84
CA ALA A 248 -11.62 25.87 -5.29
C ALA A 248 -10.49 26.62 -6.03
N SER A 249 -9.81 27.57 -5.41
CA SER A 249 -8.63 28.23 -6.03
C SER A 249 -7.46 27.27 -6.25
N CYS A 250 -7.35 26.24 -5.39
CA CYS A 250 -6.33 25.19 -5.48
C CYS A 250 -6.92 23.83 -5.79
N HIS A 251 -8.13 23.53 -5.30
CA HIS A 251 -8.80 22.25 -5.51
C HIS A 251 -9.96 22.38 -6.49
N SER A 252 -9.66 22.42 -7.79
CA SER A 252 -10.65 22.59 -8.85
C SER A 252 -10.45 21.61 -10.00
N GLY A 253 -11.34 21.68 -10.99
CA GLY A 253 -11.31 20.82 -12.15
C GLY A 253 -11.70 19.38 -11.84
N GLU A 254 -11.54 18.51 -12.83
CA GLU A 254 -11.95 17.11 -12.73
C GLU A 254 -11.12 16.35 -11.67
N THR A 255 -9.83 16.69 -11.55
CA THR A 255 -8.86 16.05 -10.65
C THR A 255 -8.85 16.65 -9.25
N LEU A 256 -9.60 17.74 -8.99
CA LEU A 256 -9.68 18.43 -7.70
C LEU A 256 -8.30 18.88 -7.17
N THR A 257 -7.45 19.33 -8.09
CA THR A 257 -6.13 19.93 -7.85
C THR A 257 -5.77 20.86 -9.01
N ASN A 258 -4.89 21.82 -8.75
CA ASN A 258 -4.31 22.72 -9.74
C ASN A 258 -2.87 22.32 -10.12
N ASP A 259 -2.35 21.22 -9.57
CA ASP A 259 -0.99 20.70 -9.77
C ASP A 259 0.13 21.69 -9.42
N GLN A 260 -0.15 22.67 -8.57
CA GLN A 260 0.84 23.65 -8.09
C GLN A 260 1.46 23.22 -6.76
N THR A 261 2.62 23.80 -6.45
CA THR A 261 3.27 23.69 -5.14
C THR A 261 3.03 24.98 -4.37
N VAL A 262 2.30 24.90 -3.25
CA VAL A 262 1.79 26.07 -2.50
C VAL A 262 2.15 25.93 -1.02
N ASP A 263 2.57 27.03 -0.39
CA ASP A 263 2.73 27.10 1.07
C ASP A 263 1.41 27.50 1.72
N VAL A 264 0.78 26.52 2.34
CA VAL A 264 -0.49 26.67 3.05
C VAL A 264 -0.31 26.87 4.56
N GLY A 265 0.90 27.21 5.02
CA GLY A 265 1.19 27.44 6.44
C GLY A 265 1.49 26.18 7.24
N THR A 266 1.82 25.07 6.58
CA THR A 266 2.09 23.77 7.22
C THR A 266 3.57 23.41 7.22
N GLY A 267 4.44 24.42 7.39
CA GLY A 267 5.89 24.26 7.53
C GLY A 267 6.71 24.53 6.27
N LYS A 268 6.19 24.21 5.09
CA LYS A 268 6.76 24.58 3.78
C LYS A 268 5.72 24.44 2.66
N ALA A 269 6.12 24.76 1.43
CA ALA A 269 5.31 24.52 0.24
C ALA A 269 5.24 23.03 -0.12
N PHE A 270 4.04 22.57 -0.48
CA PHE A 270 3.75 21.21 -0.90
C PHE A 270 2.90 21.22 -2.17
N GLN A 271 3.00 20.17 -2.99
CA GLN A 271 2.09 19.94 -4.10
C GLN A 271 0.67 19.81 -3.57
N VAL A 272 -0.28 20.48 -4.23
CA VAL A 272 -1.70 20.42 -3.90
C VAL A 272 -2.21 19.01 -4.27
N PRO A 273 -2.53 18.14 -3.31
CA PRO A 273 -2.97 16.79 -3.64
C PRO A 273 -4.37 16.81 -4.24
N SER A 274 -4.65 15.84 -5.13
CA SER A 274 -6.03 15.56 -5.54
C SER A 274 -6.89 15.20 -4.31
N LEU A 275 -8.11 15.74 -4.28
CA LEU A 275 -9.13 15.37 -3.30
C LEU A 275 -9.98 14.17 -3.73
N ARG A 276 -9.69 13.51 -4.86
CA ARG A 276 -10.41 12.32 -5.30
C ARG A 276 -10.25 11.18 -4.29
N GLY A 277 -11.36 10.62 -3.82
CA GLY A 277 -11.38 9.56 -2.82
C GLY A 277 -10.84 9.99 -1.46
N LEU A 278 -10.94 11.27 -1.11
CA LEU A 278 -10.35 11.86 0.11
C LEU A 278 -10.79 11.13 1.38
N ALA A 279 -12.06 10.76 1.47
CA ALA A 279 -12.65 10.18 2.69
C ALA A 279 -12.00 8.86 3.14
N ALA A 280 -11.37 8.12 2.23
CA ALA A 280 -10.74 6.83 2.54
C ALA A 280 -9.30 6.95 3.06
N ARG A 281 -8.82 8.18 3.32
CA ARG A 281 -7.40 8.50 3.45
C ARG A 281 -7.03 9.11 4.79
N ALA A 282 -7.71 8.77 5.88
CA ALA A 282 -7.25 9.16 7.21
C ALA A 282 -5.94 8.44 7.56
N PRO A 283 -4.99 9.09 8.28
CA PRO A 283 -5.00 10.49 8.68
C PRO A 283 -4.58 11.44 7.55
N TYR A 284 -4.91 12.72 7.71
CA TYR A 284 -4.78 13.78 6.72
C TYR A 284 -3.54 14.66 6.93
N MET A 285 -3.27 15.50 5.94
CA MET A 285 -2.07 16.35 5.81
C MET A 285 -0.79 15.57 5.46
N HIS A 286 0.24 16.31 5.07
CA HIS A 286 1.49 15.76 4.54
C HIS A 286 2.25 14.88 5.54
N ASP A 287 2.03 15.07 6.83
CA ASP A 287 2.67 14.37 7.94
C ASP A 287 1.69 13.50 8.75
N GLY A 288 0.40 13.48 8.37
CA GLY A 288 -0.64 12.70 9.04
C GLY A 288 -1.10 13.30 10.37
N CYS A 289 -0.87 14.59 10.65
CA CYS A 289 -1.17 15.15 11.97
C CYS A 289 -2.68 15.32 12.26
N ALA A 290 -3.54 15.36 11.23
CA ALA A 290 -4.99 15.45 11.39
C ALA A 290 -5.64 14.06 11.33
N ALA A 291 -6.17 13.56 12.45
CA ALA A 291 -6.76 12.22 12.50
C ALA A 291 -8.07 12.10 11.71
N THR A 292 -8.86 13.18 11.66
CA THR A 292 -10.12 13.29 10.91
C THR A 292 -10.10 14.49 9.96
N LEU A 293 -11.03 14.54 8.99
CA LEU A 293 -11.17 15.72 8.11
C LEU A 293 -11.47 16.99 8.92
N ARG A 294 -12.24 16.87 10.00
CA ARG A 294 -12.54 17.98 10.89
C ARG A 294 -11.28 18.50 11.59
N ASP A 295 -10.37 17.61 11.99
CA ASP A 295 -9.12 17.99 12.65
C ASP A 295 -8.20 18.82 11.74
N ARG A 296 -8.36 18.73 10.41
CA ARG A 296 -7.63 19.59 9.48
C ARG A 296 -7.94 21.06 9.73
N PHE A 297 -9.13 21.42 10.17
CA PHE A 297 -9.51 22.82 10.44
C PHE A 297 -8.95 23.35 11.78
N GLY A 298 -8.22 22.52 12.53
CA GLY A 298 -7.49 22.89 13.72
C GLY A 298 -6.04 23.32 13.46
N PRO A 299 -5.15 23.21 14.46
CA PRO A 299 -3.74 23.64 14.36
C PRO A 299 -2.94 22.98 13.23
N CYS A 300 -3.37 21.80 12.78
CA CYS A 300 -2.74 21.05 11.69
C CYS A 300 -2.95 21.66 10.30
N GLY A 301 -3.98 22.48 10.12
CA GLY A 301 -4.45 22.89 8.79
C GLY A 301 -3.69 24.01 8.11
N GLY A 302 -2.89 24.77 8.87
CA GLY A 302 -2.27 26.00 8.39
C GLY A 302 -3.14 27.26 8.50
N GLY A 303 -4.35 27.15 9.09
CA GLY A 303 -5.28 28.27 9.29
C GLY A 303 -5.72 28.92 7.98
N ASP A 304 -5.86 30.25 7.97
CA ASP A 304 -6.36 31.00 6.81
C ASP A 304 -5.43 30.99 5.58
N LYS A 305 -4.22 30.45 5.71
CA LYS A 305 -3.35 30.16 4.55
C LYS A 305 -3.83 28.95 3.75
N HIS A 306 -4.72 28.13 4.30
CA HIS A 306 -5.30 26.94 3.67
C HIS A 306 -6.83 27.07 3.50
N GLY A 307 -7.22 28.18 2.87
CA GLY A 307 -8.60 28.65 2.80
C GLY A 307 -8.97 29.48 4.03
N VAL A 308 -9.75 30.55 3.84
CA VAL A 308 -10.11 31.48 4.92
C VAL A 308 -11.23 30.90 5.76
N THR A 309 -10.86 30.06 6.72
CA THR A 309 -11.80 29.29 7.55
C THR A 309 -12.14 29.97 8.87
N SER A 310 -11.39 30.99 9.29
CA SER A 310 -11.63 31.73 10.53
C SER A 310 -13.00 32.43 10.59
N THR A 311 -13.62 32.65 9.44
CA THR A 311 -14.95 33.26 9.31
C THR A 311 -16.09 32.25 9.39
N LEU A 312 -15.78 30.96 9.30
CA LEU A 312 -16.78 29.88 9.29
C LEU A 312 -17.18 29.49 10.71
N THR A 313 -18.48 29.30 10.90
CA THR A 313 -19.01 28.71 12.13
C THR A 313 -18.69 27.20 12.20
N PRO A 314 -18.69 26.59 13.39
CA PRO A 314 -18.48 25.15 13.52
C PRO A 314 -19.42 24.29 12.66
N ALA A 315 -20.69 24.71 12.51
CA ALA A 315 -21.68 24.02 11.68
C ALA A 315 -21.38 24.14 10.17
N GLN A 316 -20.86 25.29 9.72
CA GLN A 316 -20.39 25.45 8.34
C GLN A 316 -19.15 24.59 8.05
N ILE A 317 -18.27 24.42 9.05
CA ILE A 317 -17.14 23.47 8.95
C ILE A 317 -17.67 22.04 8.85
N ASP A 318 -18.70 21.66 9.63
CA ASP A 318 -19.33 20.34 9.53
C ASP A 318 -19.97 20.10 8.15
N ASP A 319 -20.65 21.10 7.59
CA ASP A 319 -21.19 21.02 6.22
C ASP A 319 -20.06 20.85 5.18
N LEU A 320 -18.95 21.59 5.32
CA LEU A 320 -17.80 21.47 4.44
C LEU A 320 -17.13 20.08 4.56
N VAL A 321 -17.00 19.54 5.76
CA VAL A 321 -16.52 18.16 5.98
C VAL A 321 -17.45 17.16 5.28
N ALA A 322 -18.76 17.31 5.42
CA ALA A 322 -19.73 16.42 4.77
C ALA A 322 -19.59 16.44 3.24
N TYR A 323 -19.27 17.58 2.62
CA TYR A 323 -18.96 17.67 1.20
C TYR A 323 -17.61 17.03 0.85
N LEU A 324 -16.55 17.30 1.61
CA LEU A 324 -15.22 16.72 1.40
C LEU A 324 -15.24 15.18 1.48
N GLU A 325 -16.13 14.61 2.30
CA GLU A 325 -16.35 13.16 2.39
C GLU A 325 -17.00 12.56 1.13
N THR A 326 -17.44 13.37 0.18
CA THR A 326 -18.03 12.92 -1.10
C THR A 326 -17.07 12.91 -2.28
N LEU A 327 -15.88 13.51 -2.10
CA LEU A 327 -14.87 13.70 -3.14
C LEU A 327 -14.01 12.46 -3.38
#